data_AF-A0A3P7IHT2-F1
#
_entry.id   AF-A0A3P7IHT2-F1
#
_cell.length_a   1.000
_cell.length_b   1.000
_cell.length_c   1.000
_cell.angle_alpha   90.00
_cell.angle_beta   90.00
_cell.angle_gamma   90.00
#
_symmetry.space_group_name_H-M   'P 1'
#
loop_
_entity.id
_entity.type
_entity.pdbx_description
1 polymer ?
#
loop_
_entity_poly.entity_id
_entity_poly.type
_entity_poly.pdbx_seq_one_letter_code
_entity_poly.pdbx_strand_id
1 'polypeptide(L)'
;MFYALAGIPLGLVMFQSIGERMNTFAARLLRFAKKASGRAPVVNHIDLIFVAFGLGTFLMAFGALAFSRYENWTYFDSLYYCFTTLTTIGFGDFVALQKGGALQNQPDYVVFSLVFILFGLTVISAAMNLLVLRFLTMNTEDERRDEQ
;
A
#
# COMPACT_ATOMS: atom_id res chain seq x y z
N MET A 1 -7.33 24.78 -6.41
CA MET A 1 -8.55 24.41 -5.67
C MET A 1 -9.45 23.49 -6.47
N PHE A 2 -9.93 23.87 -7.67
CA PHE A 2 -10.80 23.01 -8.50
C PHE A 2 -10.20 21.64 -8.85
N TYR A 3 -8.89 21.57 -9.14
CA TYR A 3 -8.21 20.30 -9.39
C TYR A 3 -8.30 19.34 -8.20
N ALA A 4 -8.04 19.81 -6.98
CA ALA A 4 -8.08 18.98 -5.77
C ALA A 4 -9.51 18.55 -5.41
N LEU A 5 -10.49 19.43 -5.62
CA LEU A 5 -11.91 19.15 -5.36
C LEU A 5 -12.40 17.93 -6.15
N ALA A 6 -12.04 17.85 -7.44
CA ALA A 6 -12.39 16.69 -8.28
C ALA A 6 -11.40 15.53 -8.12
N GLY A 7 -10.11 15.83 -7.96
CA GLY A 7 -9.03 14.85 -7.95
C GLY A 7 -8.97 14.00 -6.69
N ILE A 8 -9.25 14.55 -5.50
CA ILE A 8 -9.21 13.77 -4.25
C ILE A 8 -10.30 12.67 -4.24
N PRO A 9 -11.60 12.97 -4.50
CA PRO A 9 -12.62 11.93 -4.58
C PRO A 9 -12.31 10.87 -5.64
N LEU A 10 -11.87 11.31 -6.83
CA LEU A 10 -11.50 10.39 -7.91
C LEU A 10 -10.33 9.49 -7.51
N GLY A 11 -9.30 10.06 -6.89
CA GLY A 11 -8.12 9.34 -6.42
C GLY A 11 -8.46 8.31 -5.34
N LEU A 12 -9.33 8.67 -4.38
CA LEU A 12 -9.80 7.75 -3.35
C LEU A 12 -10.53 6.55 -3.95
N VAL A 13 -11.50 6.79 -4.84
CA VAL A 13 -12.25 5.72 -5.52
C VAL A 13 -11.32 4.86 -6.37
N MET A 14 -10.37 5.48 -7.07
CA MET A 14 -9.38 4.76 -7.88
C MET A 14 -8.55 3.82 -7.02
N PHE A 15 -7.94 4.30 -5.93
CA PHE A 15 -7.11 3.47 -5.06
C PHE A 15 -7.93 2.38 -4.37
N GLN A 16 -9.16 2.65 -3.95
CA GLN A 16 -10.05 1.63 -3.39
C GLN A 16 -10.35 0.53 -4.41
N SER A 17 -10.72 0.90 -5.65
CA SER A 17 -11.02 -0.07 -6.71
C SER A 17 -9.80 -0.91 -7.08
N ILE A 18 -8.62 -0.30 -7.20
CA ILE A 18 -7.37 -1.02 -7.49
C ILE A 18 -7.01 -1.92 -6.29
N GLY A 19 -7.16 -1.43 -5.07
CA GLY A 19 -6.88 -2.19 -3.84
C GLY A 19 -7.73 -3.46 -3.72
N GLU A 20 -9.02 -3.38 -4.06
CA GLU A 20 -9.92 -4.54 -4.09
C GLU A 20 -9.52 -5.56 -5.16
N ARG A 21 -9.15 -5.10 -6.36
CA ARG A 21 -8.62 -5.96 -7.42
C ARG A 21 -7.31 -6.63 -7.00
N MET A 22 -6.46 -5.91 -6.29
CA MET A 22 -5.20 -6.45 -5.77
C MET A 22 -5.44 -7.49 -4.68
N ASN A 23 -6.39 -7.29 -3.77
CA ASN A 23 -6.78 -8.31 -2.79
C ASN A 23 -7.29 -9.59 -3.49
N THR A 24 -8.12 -9.44 -4.53
CA THR A 24 -8.58 -10.57 -5.34
C THR A 24 -7.42 -11.28 -6.05
N PHE A 25 -6.43 -10.53 -6.52
CA PHE A 25 -5.21 -11.07 -7.12
C PHE A 25 -4.35 -11.81 -6.09
N ALA A 26 -4.11 -11.22 -4.92
CA ALA A 26 -3.40 -11.84 -3.81
C ALA A 26 -4.07 -13.12 -3.35
N ALA A 27 -5.42 -13.13 -3.26
CA ALA A 27 -6.19 -14.33 -2.96
C ALA A 27 -5.99 -15.43 -4.02
N ARG A 28 -5.99 -15.08 -5.31
CA ARG A 28 -5.70 -16.03 -6.39
C ARG A 28 -4.28 -16.59 -6.30
N LEU A 29 -3.29 -15.74 -6.04
CA LEU A 29 -1.89 -16.15 -5.89
C LEU A 29 -1.71 -17.08 -4.68
N LEU A 30 -2.33 -16.75 -3.55
CA LEU A 30 -2.33 -17.60 -2.35
C LEU A 30 -3.01 -18.94 -2.59
N ARG A 31 -4.15 -18.97 -3.31
CA ARG A 31 -4.82 -20.23 -3.68
C ARG A 31 -3.92 -21.09 -4.54
N PHE A 32 -3.24 -20.48 -5.52
CA PHE A 32 -2.29 -21.17 -6.37
C PHE A 32 -1.10 -21.73 -5.57
N ALA A 33 -0.52 -20.92 -4.68
CA ALA A 33 0.57 -21.33 -3.80
C ALA A 33 0.16 -22.47 -2.85
N LYS A 34 -1.00 -22.35 -2.18
CA LYS A 34 -1.54 -23.42 -1.30
C LYS A 34 -1.79 -24.71 -2.09
N LYS A 35 -2.33 -24.62 -3.31
CA LYS A 35 -2.55 -25.77 -4.20
C LYS A 35 -1.23 -26.43 -4.61
N ALA A 36 -0.21 -25.64 -4.96
CA ALA A 36 1.13 -26.14 -5.28
C ALA A 36 1.80 -26.80 -4.06
N SER A 37 1.52 -26.31 -2.85
CA SER A 37 1.99 -26.92 -1.59
C SER A 37 1.09 -28.04 -1.06
N GLY A 38 0.10 -28.51 -1.82
CA GLY A 38 -0.78 -29.63 -1.43
C GLY A 38 -1.77 -29.33 -0.28
N ARG A 39 -1.97 -28.05 0.08
CA ARG A 39 -2.93 -27.62 1.12
C ARG A 39 -4.29 -27.28 0.51
N ALA A 40 -5.34 -27.34 1.32
CA ALA A 40 -6.68 -26.93 0.91
C ALA A 40 -6.67 -25.47 0.41
N PRO A 41 -7.24 -25.16 -0.79
CA PRO A 41 -7.17 -23.84 -1.42
C PRO A 41 -8.19 -22.85 -0.83
N VAL A 42 -8.42 -22.90 0.48
CA VAL A 42 -9.28 -21.97 1.21
C VAL A 42 -8.41 -20.80 1.70
N VAL A 43 -8.82 -19.58 1.40
CA VAL A 43 -8.11 -18.35 1.81
C VAL A 43 -9.05 -17.54 2.68
N ASN A 44 -8.64 -17.29 3.92
CA ASN A 44 -9.42 -16.52 4.88
C ASN A 44 -9.04 -15.03 4.82
N HIS A 45 -9.90 -14.15 5.33
CA HIS A 45 -9.60 -12.72 5.43
C HIS A 45 -8.34 -12.45 6.28
N ILE A 46 -8.08 -13.28 7.29
CA ILE A 46 -6.86 -13.22 8.11
C ILE A 46 -5.60 -13.50 7.27
N ASP A 47 -5.63 -14.48 6.36
CA ASP A 47 -4.50 -14.78 5.47
C ASP A 47 -4.19 -13.57 4.57
N LEU A 48 -5.22 -12.89 4.08
CA LEU A 48 -5.09 -11.70 3.24
C LEU A 48 -4.52 -10.51 4.04
N ILE A 49 -4.94 -10.32 5.28
CA ILE A 49 -4.39 -9.30 6.18
C ILE A 49 -2.90 -9.55 6.42
N PHE A 50 -2.50 -10.80 6.70
CA PHE A 50 -1.07 -11.15 6.86
C PHE A 50 -0.26 -10.89 5.60
N VAL A 51 -0.79 -11.23 4.41
CA VAL A 51 -0.11 -10.93 3.14
C VAL A 51 0.00 -9.44 2.90
N ALA A 52 -1.06 -8.66 3.17
CA ALA A 52 -1.04 -7.21 3.01
C ALA A 52 -0.01 -6.57 3.94
N PHE A 53 0.05 -7.00 5.20
CA PHE A 53 1.03 -6.52 6.17
C PHE A 53 2.47 -6.91 5.78
N GLY A 54 2.67 -8.16 5.35
CA GLY A 54 3.96 -8.64 4.87
C GLY A 54 4.45 -7.89 3.63
N LEU A 55 3.58 -7.68 2.65
CA LEU A 55 3.87 -6.92 1.44
C LEU A 55 4.14 -5.44 1.76
N GLY A 56 3.36 -4.84 2.66
CA GLY A 56 3.59 -3.46 3.12
C GLY A 56 4.93 -3.29 3.81
N THR A 57 5.30 -4.23 4.68
CA THR A 57 6.58 -4.24 5.39
C THR A 57 7.75 -4.42 4.41
N PHE A 58 7.61 -5.35 3.47
CA PHE A 58 8.59 -5.58 2.40
C PHE A 58 8.77 -4.32 1.55
N LEU A 59 7.68 -3.66 1.16
CA LEU A 59 7.72 -2.41 0.41
C LEU A 59 8.43 -1.30 1.17
N MET A 60 8.13 -1.12 2.47
CA MET A 60 8.82 -0.12 3.29
C MET A 60 10.31 -0.40 3.40
N ALA A 61 10.71 -1.66 3.63
CA ALA A 61 12.11 -2.04 3.74
C ALA A 61 12.86 -1.87 2.40
N PHE A 62 12.25 -2.31 1.30
CA PHE A 62 12.82 -2.16 -0.04
C PHE A 62 12.90 -0.69 -0.47
N GLY A 63 11.85 0.09 -0.23
CA GLY A 63 11.83 1.53 -0.47
C GLY A 63 12.92 2.25 0.33
N ALA A 64 13.03 1.99 1.63
CA ALA A 64 14.06 2.58 2.48
C ALA A 64 15.48 2.25 1.98
N LEU A 65 15.71 1.00 1.54
CA LEU A 65 16.99 0.62 0.94
C LEU A 65 17.25 1.38 -0.37
N ALA A 66 16.27 1.51 -1.25
CA ALA A 66 16.44 2.23 -2.51
C ALA A 66 16.67 3.74 -2.29
N PHE A 67 15.82 4.41 -1.51
CA PHE A 67 15.92 5.85 -1.27
C PHE A 67 17.17 6.22 -0.47
N SER A 68 17.63 5.37 0.46
CA SER A 68 18.91 5.63 1.15
C SER A 68 20.09 5.68 0.17
N ARG A 69 20.05 4.90 -0.91
CA ARG A 69 21.10 4.88 -1.95
C ARG A 69 20.98 6.04 -2.92
N TYR A 70 19.77 6.33 -3.41
CA TYR A 70 19.57 7.42 -4.38
C TYR A 70 19.77 8.80 -3.74
N GLU A 71 19.22 9.02 -2.54
CA GLU A 71 19.22 10.35 -1.90
C GLU A 71 20.38 10.55 -0.91
N ASN A 72 21.20 9.51 -0.70
CA ASN A 72 22.28 9.46 0.29
C ASN A 72 21.78 9.78 1.70
N TRP A 73 20.58 9.30 2.04
CA TRP A 73 20.00 9.39 3.38
C TRP A 73 20.40 8.18 4.23
N THR A 74 20.25 8.29 5.54
CA THR A 74 20.34 7.09 6.39
C THR A 74 19.16 6.16 6.08
N TYR A 75 19.31 4.87 6.38
CA TYR A 75 18.22 3.91 6.20
C TYR A 75 16.97 4.29 7.03
N PHE A 76 17.19 4.83 8.23
CA PHE A 76 16.09 5.25 9.10
C PHE A 76 15.35 6.47 8.55
N ASP A 77 16.05 7.48 8.05
CA ASP A 77 15.44 8.65 7.40
C ASP A 77 14.66 8.22 6.15
N SER A 78 15.20 7.25 5.40
CA SER A 78 14.54 6.72 4.20
C SER A 78 13.29 5.90 4.56
N LEU A 79 13.31 5.17 5.66
CA LEU A 79 12.16 4.46 6.20
C LEU A 79 11.08 5.45 6.68
N TYR A 80 11.49 6.51 7.37
CA TYR A 80 10.62 7.61 7.78
C TYR A 80 9.96 8.26 6.55
N TYR A 81 10.74 8.60 5.51
CA TYR A 81 10.23 9.13 4.25
C TYR A 81 9.21 8.19 3.60
N CYS A 82 9.51 6.89 3.50
CA CYS A 82 8.57 5.90 2.95
C CYS A 82 7.26 5.86 3.75
N PHE A 83 7.36 5.87 5.09
CA PHE A 83 6.21 5.84 5.96
C PHE A 83 5.34 7.09 5.80
N THR A 84 5.91 8.30 5.91
CA THR A 84 5.14 9.56 5.82
C THR A 84 4.57 9.78 4.43
N THR A 85 5.24 9.31 3.38
CA THR A 85 4.75 9.36 2.00
C THR A 85 3.58 8.41 1.77
N LEU A 86 3.73 7.13 2.13
CA LEU A 86 2.69 6.10 1.86
C LEU A 86 1.47 6.22 2.78
N THR A 87 1.62 6.82 3.95
CA THR A 87 0.49 7.18 4.83
C THR A 87 -0.16 8.50 4.45
N THR A 88 0.33 9.17 3.39
CA THR A 88 -0.16 10.46 2.90
C THR A 88 -0.06 11.62 3.91
N ILE A 89 0.78 11.47 4.94
CA ILE A 89 1.07 12.55 5.91
C ILE A 89 1.89 13.65 5.24
N GLY A 90 2.99 13.26 4.58
CA GLY A 90 3.76 14.13 3.69
C GLY A 90 4.24 15.46 4.28
N PHE A 91 4.97 15.43 5.41
CA PHE A 91 5.50 16.65 6.04
C PHE A 91 6.40 17.51 5.12
N GLY A 92 7.11 16.88 4.19
CA GLY A 92 7.94 17.58 3.19
C GLY A 92 9.34 17.96 3.66
N ASP A 93 9.76 17.48 4.82
CA ASP A 93 11.13 17.58 5.35
C ASP A 93 12.11 16.66 4.61
N PHE A 94 11.64 15.48 4.19
CA PHE A 94 12.33 14.57 3.26
C PHE A 94 11.52 14.44 1.97
N VAL A 95 12.14 14.77 0.83
CA VAL A 95 11.51 14.71 -0.50
C VAL A 95 12.50 14.17 -1.52
N ALA A 96 12.16 13.03 -2.13
CA ALA A 96 12.90 12.43 -3.23
C ALA A 96 12.89 13.31 -4.49
N LEU A 97 13.86 13.11 -5.39
CA LEU A 97 13.97 13.77 -6.71
C LEU A 97 14.32 15.27 -6.67
N GLN A 98 14.62 15.83 -5.51
CA GLN A 98 14.91 17.28 -5.37
C GLN A 98 16.40 17.62 -5.55
N LYS A 99 17.31 16.70 -5.24
CA LYS A 99 18.76 16.96 -5.29
C LYS A 99 19.33 16.81 -6.70
N GLY A 100 20.31 17.65 -7.05
CA GLY A 100 21.16 17.46 -8.24
C GLY A 100 20.45 17.50 -9.60
N GLY A 101 19.23 18.06 -9.68
CA GLY A 101 18.43 18.04 -10.91
C GLY A 101 17.97 16.63 -11.29
N ALA A 102 17.82 15.72 -10.31
CA ALA A 102 17.41 14.33 -10.54
C ALA A 102 16.11 14.24 -11.37
N LEU A 103 15.17 15.17 -11.18
CA LEU A 103 13.93 15.21 -11.94
C LEU A 103 14.13 15.32 -13.46
N GLN A 104 15.16 16.04 -13.92
CA GLN A 104 15.48 16.17 -15.35
C GLN A 104 16.53 15.16 -15.82
N ASN A 105 17.49 14.84 -14.96
CA ASN A 105 18.70 14.12 -15.35
C ASN A 105 18.63 12.60 -15.08
N GLN A 106 17.68 12.12 -14.28
CA GLN A 106 17.56 10.72 -13.86
C GLN A 106 16.13 10.19 -14.07
N PRO A 107 15.69 9.99 -15.33
CA PRO A 107 14.32 9.57 -15.63
C PRO A 107 13.97 8.19 -15.07
N ASP A 108 14.95 7.29 -14.96
CA ASP A 108 14.83 5.99 -14.33
C ASP A 108 14.47 6.10 -12.84
N TYR A 109 15.14 7.01 -12.11
CA TYR A 109 14.84 7.27 -10.70
C TYR A 109 13.47 7.92 -10.51
N VAL A 110 13.07 8.82 -11.43
CA VAL A 110 11.72 9.41 -11.45
C VAL A 110 10.65 8.32 -11.62
N VAL A 111 10.80 7.46 -12.63
CA VAL A 111 9.86 6.37 -12.89
C VAL A 111 9.79 5.42 -11.70
N PHE A 112 10.94 5.03 -11.14
CA PHE A 112 11.00 4.21 -9.94
C PHE A 112 10.20 4.82 -8.78
N SER A 113 10.42 6.11 -8.49
CA SER A 113 9.76 6.81 -7.39
C SER A 113 8.25 6.91 -7.59
N LEU A 114 7.80 7.21 -8.81
CA LEU A 114 6.37 7.25 -9.14
C LEU A 114 5.71 5.88 -9.00
N VAL A 115 6.34 4.83 -9.52
CA VAL A 115 5.84 3.45 -9.41
C VAL A 115 5.80 3.03 -7.95
N PHE A 116 6.83 3.34 -7.16
CA PHE A 116 6.88 3.05 -5.73
C PHE A 116 5.71 3.70 -4.99
N ILE A 117 5.46 4.99 -5.21
CA ILE A 117 4.38 5.72 -4.55
C ILE A 117 3.01 5.16 -4.95
N LEU A 118 2.76 4.99 -6.26
CA LEU A 118 1.47 4.48 -6.75
C LEU A 118 1.20 3.06 -6.27
N PHE A 119 2.20 2.18 -6.34
CA PHE A 119 2.06 0.81 -5.89
C PHE A 119 1.93 0.73 -4.37
N GLY A 120 2.74 1.49 -3.63
CA GLY A 120 2.69 1.55 -2.17
C GLY A 120 1.32 2.04 -1.66
N LEU A 121 0.78 3.12 -2.24
CA LEU A 121 -0.56 3.61 -1.91
C LEU A 121 -1.64 2.57 -2.19
N THR A 122 -1.48 1.81 -3.28
CA THR A 122 -2.39 0.70 -3.60
C THR A 122 -2.34 -0.39 -2.53
N VAL A 123 -1.15 -0.74 -2.01
CA VAL A 123 -1.01 -1.75 -0.94
C VAL A 123 -1.61 -1.29 0.36
N ILE A 124 -1.38 -0.03 0.74
CA ILE A 124 -2.01 0.55 1.92
C ILE A 124 -3.54 0.60 1.76
N SER A 125 -4.05 0.99 0.59
CA SER A 125 -5.48 1.01 0.29
C SER A 125 -6.11 -0.39 0.36
N ALA A 126 -5.45 -1.40 -0.19
CA ALA A 126 -5.89 -2.79 -0.14
C ALA A 126 -5.97 -3.31 1.31
N ALA A 127 -4.97 -2.99 2.14
CA ALA A 127 -4.96 -3.33 3.56
C ALA A 127 -6.10 -2.64 4.31
N MET A 128 -6.29 -1.33 4.09
CA MET A 128 -7.38 -0.57 4.72
C MET A 128 -8.75 -1.12 4.33
N ASN A 129 -8.95 -1.49 3.06
CA ASN A 129 -10.22 -2.07 2.62
C ASN A 129 -10.56 -3.37 3.37
N LEU A 130 -9.57 -4.26 3.57
CA LEU A 130 -9.77 -5.49 4.35
C LEU A 130 -10.08 -5.23 5.83
N LEU A 131 -9.39 -4.25 6.43
CA LEU A 131 -9.62 -3.88 7.82
C LEU A 131 -11.01 -3.27 8.02
N VAL A 132 -11.39 -2.31 7.17
CA VAL A 132 -12.70 -1.66 7.21
C VAL A 132 -13.81 -2.69 7.02
N LEU A 133 -13.70 -3.56 6.01
CA LEU A 133 -14.69 -4.62 5.79
C LEU A 133 -14.84 -5.50 7.04
N ARG A 134 -13.74 -5.87 7.67
CA ARG A 134 -13.76 -6.69 8.89
C ARG A 134 -14.43 -5.98 10.07
N PHE A 135 -14.14 -4.69 10.28
CA PHE A 135 -14.78 -3.90 11.33
C PHE A 135 -16.29 -3.77 11.11
N LEU A 136 -16.71 -3.49 9.88
CA LEU A 136 -18.13 -3.41 9.54
C LEU A 136 -18.85 -4.74 9.77
N THR A 137 -18.25 -5.86 9.34
CA THR A 137 -18.86 -7.17 9.56
C THR A 137 -18.96 -7.54 11.04
N MET A 138 -17.96 -7.19 11.85
CA MET A 138 -18.01 -7.43 13.30
C MET A 138 -19.14 -6.65 13.96
N ASN A 139 -19.27 -5.35 13.66
CA ASN A 139 -20.37 -4.54 14.21
C ASN A 139 -21.74 -5.10 13.82
N THR A 140 -21.93 -5.52 12.56
CA THR A 140 -23.22 -6.10 12.13
C THR A 140 -23.50 -7.49 12.73
N GLU A 141 -22.46 -8.26 13.08
CA GLU A 141 -22.62 -9.54 13.76
C GLU A 141 -23.00 -9.35 15.24
N ASP A 142 -22.45 -8.31 15.88
CA ASP A 142 -22.79 -7.94 17.26
C ASP A 142 -24.25 -7.47 17.35
N GLU A 143 -24.71 -6.60 16.43
CA GLU A 143 -26.13 -6.17 16.36
C GLU A 143 -27.08 -7.37 16.23
N ARG A 144 -26.75 -8.36 15.39
CA ARG A 144 -27.58 -9.57 15.23
C ARG A 144 -27.57 -10.48 16.46
N ARG A 145 -26.52 -10.46 17.27
CA ARG A 145 -26.45 -11.21 18.53
C ARG A 145 -27.32 -10.55 19.60
N ASP A 146 -27.39 -9.23 19.62
CA ASP A 146 -28.21 -8.49 20.58
C ASP A 146 -29.73 -8.58 20.25
N GLU A 147 -30.08 -8.86 18.98
CA GLU A 147 -31.46 -9.10 18.54
C GLU A 147 -31.98 -10.52 18.78
N GLN A 148 -31.13 -11.50 19.14
CA GLN A 148 -31.49 -12.91 19.39
C GLN A 148 -31.59 -13.25 20.88
#